data_AF-W4B6L7-F1
#
_entry.id   AF-W4B6L7-F1
#
_cell.length_a   1.000
_cell.length_b   1.000
_cell.length_c   1.000
_cell.angle_alpha   90.00
_cell.angle_beta   90.00
_cell.angle_gamma   90.00
#
_symmetry.space_group_name_H-M   'P 1'
#
loop_
_entity.id
_entity.type
_entity.pdbx_description
1 polymer ?
#
loop_
_entity_poly.entity_id
_entity_poly.type
_entity_poly.pdbx_seq_one_letter_code
_entity_poly.pdbx_strand_id
1 'polypeptide(L)'
;MIQWKTWQRFFAGFILSAVLFSAGSSTVDAYNLILSESFESTDTRNVYEPYGEIQGSDYIEMSRFYALRVAGFSDINRYLEIPDTAKRSEPDKKRGSVPVLAPKDDQVLHTVKVTATGYTAGYESTGKKPGHPQYGITYSGVKVKRDRNTLSTIAADPDVFPIGSILYVPGYGYGIVADIGSAIKGQKIDLYFSTTKQVFKEWGKKDVEVQVIKTGSGKCTEEMLKTLDNAIETYHFLPSSVLEEAI
;
A
#
# COMPACT_ATOMS: atom_id res chain seq x y z
N MET A 1 20.10 26.92 -30.01
CA MET A 1 19.31 28.17 -30.15
C MET A 1 18.03 28.22 -29.28
N ILE A 2 17.83 27.28 -28.33
CA ILE A 2 16.62 27.21 -27.49
C ILE A 2 16.81 27.88 -26.11
N GLN A 3 18.04 27.95 -25.61
CA GLN A 3 18.37 28.55 -24.31
C GLN A 3 18.09 30.06 -24.23
N TRP A 4 18.15 30.81 -25.34
CA TRP A 4 17.97 32.27 -25.33
C TRP A 4 16.52 32.72 -25.12
N LYS A 5 15.54 31.94 -25.60
CA LYS A 5 14.11 32.28 -25.46
C LYS A 5 13.57 32.04 -24.06
N THR A 6 14.16 31.11 -23.31
CA THR A 6 13.74 30.79 -21.93
C THR A 6 14.11 31.93 -20.98
N TRP A 7 15.31 32.49 -21.12
CA TRP A 7 15.80 33.58 -20.27
C TRP A 7 15.06 34.91 -20.50
N GLN A 8 14.63 35.20 -21.73
CA GLN A 8 13.80 36.39 -22.01
C GLN A 8 12.45 36.33 -21.28
N ARG A 9 11.88 35.13 -21.08
CA ARG A 9 10.59 34.94 -20.40
C ARG A 9 10.72 35.04 -18.88
N PHE A 10 11.84 34.56 -18.32
CA PHE A 10 12.19 34.79 -16.91
C PHE A 10 12.39 36.28 -16.60
N PHE A 11 13.08 37.02 -17.47
CA PHE A 11 13.27 38.46 -17.30
C PHE A 11 11.97 39.26 -17.46
N ALA A 12 11.08 38.88 -18.38
CA ALA A 12 9.77 39.52 -18.53
C ALA A 12 8.89 39.35 -17.28
N GLY A 13 8.90 38.15 -16.66
CA GLY A 13 8.18 37.91 -15.41
C GLY A 13 8.74 38.70 -14.23
N PHE A 14 10.06 38.86 -14.16
CA PHE A 14 10.74 39.65 -13.12
C PHE A 14 10.44 41.16 -13.24
N ILE A 15 10.40 41.70 -14.46
CA ILE A 15 10.05 43.11 -14.69
C ILE A 15 8.56 43.36 -14.39
N LEU A 16 7.66 42.45 -14.76
CA LEU A 16 6.23 42.60 -14.49
C LEU A 16 5.92 42.57 -12.98
N SER A 17 6.62 41.75 -12.20
CA SER A 17 6.45 41.73 -10.73
C SER A 17 7.01 42.99 -10.07
N ALA A 18 8.11 43.55 -10.59
CA ALA A 18 8.68 44.80 -10.09
C ALA A 18 7.74 46.01 -10.35
N VAL A 19 7.05 46.03 -11.50
CA VAL A 19 6.06 47.07 -11.82
C VAL A 19 4.83 46.97 -10.91
N LEU A 20 4.32 45.76 -10.65
CA LEU A 20 3.17 45.57 -9.76
C LEU A 20 3.48 45.91 -8.29
N PHE A 21 4.72 45.70 -7.83
CA PHE A 21 5.15 46.10 -6.49
C PHE A 21 5.29 47.63 -6.34
N SER A 22 5.56 48.35 -7.43
CA SER A 22 5.70 49.81 -7.43
C SER A 22 4.37 50.58 -7.47
N ALA A 23 3.27 49.93 -7.85
CA ALA A 23 1.96 50.55 -8.04
C ALA A 23 1.04 50.54 -6.80
N GLY A 24 1.54 50.10 -5.63
CA GLY A 24 0.84 50.24 -4.34
C GLY A 24 -0.58 49.67 -4.29
N SER A 25 -0.90 48.68 -5.12
CA SER A 25 -2.23 48.08 -5.18
C SER A 25 -2.38 46.99 -4.13
N SER A 26 -3.50 46.99 -3.42
CA SER A 26 -3.74 46.09 -2.29
C SER A 26 -3.79 44.63 -2.73
N THR A 27 -3.30 43.73 -1.88
CA THR A 27 -3.17 42.29 -2.15
C THR A 27 -4.52 41.59 -2.40
N VAL A 28 -5.63 42.23 -2.01
CA VAL A 28 -7.00 41.70 -2.15
C VAL A 28 -7.56 41.93 -3.55
N ASP A 29 -7.22 43.05 -4.20
CA ASP A 29 -7.69 43.36 -5.56
C ASP A 29 -7.00 42.47 -6.61
N ALA A 30 -5.73 42.14 -6.38
CA ALA A 30 -4.99 41.18 -7.21
C ALA A 30 -5.53 39.74 -7.09
N TYR A 31 -6.09 39.38 -5.92
CA TYR A 31 -6.64 38.04 -5.67
C TYR A 31 -7.97 37.81 -6.41
N ASN A 32 -8.85 38.82 -6.43
CA ASN A 32 -10.15 38.73 -7.10
C ASN A 32 -10.03 38.71 -8.64
N LEU A 33 -8.99 39.36 -9.20
CA LEU A 33 -8.72 39.35 -10.63
C LEU A 33 -8.25 37.99 -11.15
N ILE A 34 -7.57 37.19 -10.32
CA ILE A 34 -7.06 35.86 -10.67
C ILE A 34 -8.16 34.79 -10.60
N LEU A 35 -9.15 34.97 -9.71
CA LEU A 35 -10.21 33.99 -9.50
C LEU A 35 -11.43 34.17 -10.42
N SER A 36 -11.62 35.36 -11.01
CA SER A 36 -12.80 35.62 -11.85
C SER A 36 -12.75 35.00 -13.25
N GLU A 37 -11.60 34.52 -13.72
CA GLU A 37 -11.41 34.16 -15.13
C GLU A 37 -11.42 32.66 -15.46
N SER A 38 -11.75 31.77 -14.51
CA SER A 38 -11.73 30.32 -14.80
C SER A 38 -12.80 29.51 -14.07
N PHE A 39 -14.03 30.01 -14.05
CA PHE A 39 -15.23 29.19 -13.84
C PHE A 39 -15.98 29.07 -15.16
N GLU A 40 -15.62 28.08 -15.98
CA GLU A 40 -16.58 27.48 -16.92
C GLU A 40 -16.16 26.05 -17.30
N SER A 41 -17.16 25.18 -17.26
CA SER A 41 -17.12 23.72 -17.40
C SER A 41 -16.67 23.22 -18.78
N THR A 42 -16.11 22.00 -18.88
CA THR A 42 -16.83 20.86 -19.51
C THR A 42 -16.09 19.51 -19.38
N ASP A 43 -16.93 18.48 -19.35
CA ASP A 43 -16.74 17.03 -19.36
C ASP A 43 -16.05 16.47 -20.64
N THR A 44 -15.30 15.36 -20.48
CA THR A 44 -15.31 14.11 -21.29
C THR A 44 -13.93 13.46 -21.55
N ARG A 45 -13.84 12.18 -21.14
CA ARG A 45 -13.24 10.98 -21.80
C ARG A 45 -11.80 10.98 -22.36
N ASN A 46 -11.05 9.95 -21.93
CA ASN A 46 -9.95 9.20 -22.57
C ASN A 46 -8.73 9.98 -23.13
N VAL A 47 -7.51 9.55 -22.76
CA VAL A 47 -6.58 8.74 -23.57
C VAL A 47 -5.31 8.52 -22.74
N TYR A 48 -4.88 7.26 -22.63
CA TYR A 48 -3.55 6.87 -22.17
C TYR A 48 -2.64 6.83 -23.41
N GLU A 49 -1.58 7.64 -23.46
CA GLU A 49 -0.43 7.38 -24.33
C GLU A 49 0.90 7.66 -23.60
N PRO A 50 1.96 6.87 -23.88
CA PRO A 50 3.22 6.92 -23.17
C PRO A 50 4.27 7.77 -23.91
N TYR A 51 4.97 8.63 -23.17
CA TYR A 51 6.08 9.52 -23.58
C TYR A 51 5.72 10.75 -24.46
N GLY A 52 5.50 11.91 -23.82
CA GLY A 52 5.52 13.23 -24.48
C GLY A 52 4.95 14.39 -23.64
N GLU A 53 5.70 15.51 -23.59
CA GLU A 53 5.34 16.92 -23.26
C GLU A 53 4.48 17.27 -22.02
N ILE A 54 5.05 18.12 -21.15
CA ILE A 54 4.37 18.74 -19.99
C ILE A 54 3.23 19.63 -20.49
N GLN A 55 1.98 19.20 -20.24
CA GLN A 55 0.78 19.90 -20.67
C GLN A 55 0.15 20.68 -19.51
N GLY A 56 -0.08 21.99 -19.70
CA GLY A 56 -1.12 22.83 -19.08
C GLY A 56 -1.29 22.89 -17.56
N SER A 57 -1.57 21.78 -16.89
CA SER A 57 -1.93 21.71 -15.46
C SER A 57 -0.79 22.12 -14.54
N ASP A 58 0.45 21.84 -14.92
CA ASP A 58 1.64 22.16 -14.11
C ASP A 58 1.88 23.68 -14.02
N TYR A 59 1.38 24.46 -14.99
CA TYR A 59 1.49 25.92 -14.98
C TYR A 59 0.50 26.58 -14.00
N ILE A 60 -0.64 25.94 -13.73
CA ILE A 60 -1.62 26.42 -12.76
C ILE A 60 -1.11 26.19 -11.33
N GLU A 61 -0.46 25.06 -11.08
CA GLU A 61 0.20 24.83 -9.79
C GLU A 61 1.37 25.81 -9.58
N MET A 62 2.20 26.02 -10.60
CA MET A 62 3.36 26.92 -10.49
C MET A 62 2.96 28.39 -10.25
N SER A 63 1.86 28.84 -10.85
CA SER A 63 1.33 30.19 -10.63
C SER A 63 0.75 30.37 -9.23
N ARG A 64 0.13 29.32 -8.65
CA ARG A 64 -0.27 29.31 -7.23
C ARG A 64 0.93 29.40 -6.28
N PHE A 65 2.02 28.68 -6.56
CA PHE A 65 3.25 28.75 -5.76
C PHE A 65 3.89 30.15 -5.75
N TYR A 66 3.87 30.85 -6.90
CA TYR A 66 4.40 32.20 -7.00
C TYR A 66 3.50 33.25 -6.32
N ALA A 67 2.18 33.13 -6.44
CA ALA A 67 1.22 34.02 -5.78
C ALA A 67 1.35 33.97 -4.24
N LEU A 68 1.57 32.78 -3.66
CA LEU A 68 1.80 32.59 -2.23
C LEU A 68 3.09 33.27 -1.72
N ARG A 69 4.13 33.31 -2.55
CA ARG A 69 5.41 33.95 -2.20
C ARG A 69 5.35 35.47 -2.24
N VAL A 70 4.58 36.04 -3.19
CA VAL A 70 4.40 37.50 -3.33
C VAL A 70 3.46 38.07 -2.27
N ALA A 71 2.52 37.26 -1.76
CA ALA A 71 1.58 37.65 -0.69
C ALA A 71 2.22 37.74 0.73
N GLY A 72 3.55 37.64 0.86
CA GLY A 72 4.25 37.88 2.14
C GLY A 72 4.22 36.71 3.13
N PHE A 73 3.88 35.50 2.71
CA PHE A 73 4.04 34.31 3.54
C PHE A 73 5.52 33.87 3.52
N SER A 74 6.29 34.34 4.50
CA SER A 74 7.73 34.06 4.65
C SER A 74 8.04 32.64 5.13
N ASP A 75 7.05 31.86 5.56
CA ASP A 75 7.24 30.51 6.12
C ASP A 75 6.56 29.42 5.30
N ILE A 76 6.99 29.27 4.06
CA ILE A 76 6.60 28.15 3.20
C ILE A 76 7.19 26.82 3.74
N ASN A 77 8.24 26.88 4.57
CA ASN A 77 8.85 25.71 5.21
C ASN A 77 7.88 24.92 6.09
N ARG A 78 6.81 25.55 6.60
CA ARG A 78 5.79 24.86 7.42
C ARG A 78 4.90 23.91 6.61
N TYR A 79 4.82 24.10 5.29
CA TYR A 79 4.10 23.23 4.36
C TYR A 79 5.04 22.34 3.53
N LEU A 80 6.36 22.46 3.73
CA LEU A 80 7.42 21.70 3.04
C LEU A 80 8.29 20.92 4.03
N GLU A 81 7.74 20.42 5.15
CA GLU A 81 8.47 19.46 5.99
C GLU A 81 8.63 18.11 5.25
N ILE A 82 9.58 18.09 4.31
CA ILE A 82 10.31 16.89 3.92
C ILE A 82 11.40 16.75 4.99
N PRO A 83 11.39 15.71 5.83
CA PRO A 83 12.45 15.55 6.82
C PRO A 83 13.73 15.13 6.12
N ASP A 84 14.66 16.07 6.00
CA ASP A 84 16.05 15.81 5.68
C ASP A 84 16.78 15.44 6.97
N THR A 85 17.19 14.17 7.12
CA THR A 85 18.36 13.84 7.95
C THR A 85 19.04 12.57 7.43
N ALA A 86 20.05 12.76 6.60
CA ALA A 86 21.26 11.94 6.66
C ALA A 86 21.91 12.10 8.04
N LYS A 87 21.40 11.39 9.05
CA LYS A 87 22.12 11.02 10.26
C LYS A 87 22.19 9.51 10.28
N ARG A 88 23.42 9.00 10.24
CA ARG A 88 23.77 7.59 10.44
C ARG A 88 23.05 7.07 11.69
N SER A 89 21.96 6.33 11.50
CA SER A 89 21.12 5.80 12.57
C SER A 89 21.33 4.29 12.71
N GLU A 90 21.52 3.90 13.97
CA GLU A 90 21.48 2.55 14.50
C GLU A 90 20.20 1.77 14.12
N PRO A 91 20.19 0.43 14.23
CA PRO A 91 19.20 -0.43 13.59
C PRO A 91 17.75 -0.07 13.94
N ASP A 92 16.96 -0.02 12.87
CA ASP A 92 15.56 0.34 12.73
C ASP A 92 14.66 -0.09 13.91
N LYS A 93 14.24 0.90 14.69
CA LYS A 93 13.27 0.74 15.77
C LYS A 93 11.88 1.01 15.22
N LYS A 94 11.23 -0.07 14.76
CA LYS A 94 9.81 -0.23 14.38
C LYS A 94 8.94 1.03 14.57
N ARG A 95 8.54 1.66 13.46
CA ARG A 95 7.34 2.53 13.41
C ARG A 95 6.15 1.77 13.98
N GLY A 96 5.35 2.42 14.82
CA GLY A 96 4.17 1.84 15.44
C GLY A 96 3.23 1.25 14.38
N SER A 97 2.89 -0.03 14.55
CA SER A 97 2.10 -0.82 13.60
C SER A 97 0.62 -0.42 13.65
N VAL A 98 0.09 0.18 12.59
CA VAL A 98 -1.37 0.22 12.36
C VAL A 98 -1.79 -1.19 11.92
N PRO A 99 -2.79 -1.83 12.55
CA PRO A 99 -3.27 -3.14 12.12
C PRO A 99 -3.96 -3.04 10.75
N VAL A 100 -3.85 -4.09 9.93
CA VAL A 100 -4.57 -4.17 8.65
C VAL A 100 -6.07 -4.04 8.88
N LEU A 101 -6.76 -3.33 7.98
CA LEU A 101 -8.21 -3.20 8.02
C LEU A 101 -8.87 -4.47 7.50
N ALA A 102 -10.01 -4.82 8.10
CA ALA A 102 -10.87 -5.88 7.62
C ALA A 102 -11.36 -5.60 6.17
N PRO A 103 -11.68 -6.64 5.38
CA PRO A 103 -12.27 -6.44 4.06
C PRO A 103 -13.63 -5.75 4.19
N LYS A 104 -14.06 -5.12 3.11
CA LYS A 104 -15.43 -4.60 3.01
C LYS A 104 -16.42 -5.75 2.79
N ASP A 105 -17.67 -5.57 3.21
CA ASP A 105 -18.70 -6.60 3.13
C ASP A 105 -18.95 -7.08 1.68
N ASP A 106 -18.80 -6.19 0.69
CA ASP A 106 -18.95 -6.51 -0.74
C ASP A 106 -17.79 -7.33 -1.32
N GLN A 107 -16.66 -7.41 -0.60
CA GLN A 107 -15.50 -8.23 -0.98
C GLN A 107 -15.56 -9.64 -0.38
N VAL A 108 -16.41 -9.87 0.63
CA VAL A 108 -16.53 -11.17 1.28
C VAL A 108 -17.42 -12.08 0.43
N LEU A 109 -16.84 -13.13 -0.15
CA LEU A 109 -17.57 -14.11 -0.94
C LEU A 109 -18.51 -14.94 -0.05
N HIS A 110 -17.99 -15.42 1.08
CA HIS A 110 -18.73 -16.11 2.12
C HIS A 110 -17.87 -16.25 3.38
N THR A 111 -18.53 -16.56 4.50
CA THR A 111 -17.87 -16.82 5.79
C THR A 111 -17.90 -18.32 6.08
N VAL A 112 -16.79 -18.86 6.57
CA VAL A 112 -16.66 -20.27 6.95
C VAL A 112 -16.21 -20.35 8.41
N LYS A 113 -16.88 -21.17 9.20
CA LYS A 113 -16.41 -21.52 10.55
C LYS A 113 -15.32 -22.58 10.43
N VAL A 114 -14.15 -22.30 10.99
CA VAL A 114 -13.00 -23.20 10.93
C VAL A 114 -12.39 -23.40 12.31
N THR A 115 -11.76 -24.55 12.53
CA THR A 115 -10.82 -24.71 13.65
C THR A 115 -9.46 -24.17 13.22
N ALA A 116 -8.98 -23.12 13.88
CA ALA A 116 -7.68 -22.51 13.60
C ALA A 116 -6.65 -22.89 14.66
N THR A 117 -5.51 -23.41 14.21
CA THR A 117 -4.30 -23.64 15.02
C THR A 117 -3.17 -22.69 14.60
N GLY A 118 -2.05 -22.73 15.31
CA GLY A 118 -0.83 -22.04 14.87
C GLY A 118 0.36 -22.99 14.76
N TYR A 119 1.20 -22.78 13.75
CA TYR A 119 2.40 -23.56 13.50
C TYR A 119 3.61 -22.67 13.22
N THR A 120 4.80 -23.27 13.19
CA THR A 120 6.07 -22.58 12.90
C THR A 120 6.83 -23.30 11.80
N ALA A 121 7.94 -22.72 11.34
CA ALA A 121 8.86 -23.40 10.43
C ALA A 121 9.72 -24.48 11.12
N GLY A 122 9.66 -24.53 12.45
CA GLY A 122 10.56 -25.33 13.29
C GLY A 122 10.33 -26.84 13.16
N TYR A 123 11.23 -27.58 13.80
CA TYR A 123 11.21 -29.04 13.80
C TYR A 123 9.90 -29.60 14.37
N GLU A 124 9.33 -28.92 15.36
CA GLU A 124 8.06 -29.26 16.02
C GLU A 124 6.86 -29.32 15.07
N SER A 125 6.89 -28.54 13.99
CA SER A 125 5.80 -28.45 13.02
C SER A 125 6.13 -29.13 11.69
N THR A 126 7.39 -29.06 11.25
CA THR A 126 7.80 -29.50 9.90
C THR A 126 8.80 -30.66 9.89
N GLY A 127 9.36 -31.04 11.04
CA GLY A 127 10.47 -32.00 11.13
C GLY A 127 11.80 -31.48 10.59
N LYS A 128 11.90 -30.20 10.19
CA LYS A 128 13.09 -29.60 9.58
C LYS A 128 13.79 -28.64 10.54
N LYS A 129 15.12 -28.53 10.42
CA LYS A 129 15.96 -27.60 11.21
C LYS A 129 16.48 -26.45 10.34
N PRO A 130 16.81 -25.28 10.93
CA PRO A 130 17.51 -24.22 10.22
C PRO A 130 18.76 -24.77 9.52
N GLY A 131 18.89 -24.50 8.23
CA GLY A 131 19.95 -25.06 7.37
C GLY A 131 19.50 -26.20 6.44
N HIS A 132 18.31 -26.78 6.63
CA HIS A 132 17.74 -27.70 5.66
C HIS A 132 17.27 -26.93 4.39
N PRO A 133 17.49 -27.43 3.15
CA PRO A 133 17.11 -26.71 1.93
C PRO A 133 15.63 -26.33 1.84
N GLN A 134 14.76 -27.16 2.43
CA GLN A 134 13.31 -26.95 2.47
C GLN A 134 12.80 -26.33 3.77
N TYR A 135 13.69 -25.78 4.62
CA TYR A 135 13.30 -25.13 5.86
C TYR A 135 12.51 -23.84 5.55
N GLY A 136 11.29 -23.75 6.07
CA GLY A 136 10.41 -22.60 5.82
C GLY A 136 9.90 -22.49 4.38
N ILE A 137 9.95 -23.57 3.59
CA ILE A 137 9.36 -23.62 2.25
C ILE A 137 7.99 -24.31 2.37
N THR A 138 6.95 -23.62 1.93
CA THR A 138 5.56 -24.10 1.90
C THR A 138 5.33 -25.08 0.74
N TYR A 139 4.19 -25.77 0.71
CA TYR A 139 3.78 -26.64 -0.40
C TYR A 139 3.80 -25.93 -1.76
N SER A 140 3.38 -24.66 -1.84
CA SER A 140 3.38 -23.90 -3.10
C SER A 140 4.79 -23.52 -3.59
N GLY A 141 5.80 -23.64 -2.73
CA GLY A 141 7.19 -23.30 -3.04
C GLY A 141 7.61 -21.90 -2.56
N VAL A 142 6.68 -21.07 -2.09
CA VAL A 142 7.01 -19.78 -1.48
C VAL A 142 7.52 -19.96 -0.05
N LYS A 143 8.30 -18.99 0.44
CA LYS A 143 8.73 -18.99 1.85
C LYS A 143 7.58 -18.66 2.78
N VAL A 144 7.55 -19.31 3.94
CA VAL A 144 6.64 -18.96 5.03
C VAL A 144 6.85 -17.50 5.44
N LYS A 145 5.74 -16.77 5.60
CA LYS A 145 5.73 -15.35 5.92
C LYS A 145 4.73 -15.08 7.03
N ARG A 146 5.16 -14.36 8.06
CA ARG A 146 4.27 -13.83 9.11
C ARG A 146 4.45 -12.31 9.20
N ASP A 147 3.37 -11.59 8.95
CA ASP A 147 3.27 -10.17 9.19
C ASP A 147 1.84 -9.78 9.61
N ARG A 148 1.71 -8.96 10.64
CA ARG A 148 0.42 -8.44 11.15
C ARG A 148 -0.08 -7.25 10.35
N ASN A 149 0.81 -6.61 9.60
CA ASN A 149 0.59 -5.38 8.87
C ASN A 149 0.45 -5.59 7.37
N THR A 150 0.74 -6.81 6.89
CA THR A 150 0.65 -7.19 5.48
C THR A 150 0.01 -8.58 5.35
N LEU A 151 0.42 -9.37 4.35
CA LEU A 151 -0.05 -10.73 4.13
C LEU A 151 0.79 -11.76 4.89
N SER A 152 0.14 -12.79 5.43
CA SER A 152 0.81 -13.96 6.00
C SER A 152 0.48 -15.24 5.22
N THR A 153 1.39 -16.20 5.18
CA THR A 153 1.13 -17.53 4.60
C THR A 153 0.41 -18.43 5.61
N ILE A 154 -0.61 -19.16 5.16
CA ILE A 154 -1.35 -20.12 6.00
C ILE A 154 -1.41 -21.49 5.33
N ALA A 155 -1.65 -22.52 6.14
CA ALA A 155 -1.91 -23.88 5.66
C ALA A 155 -3.40 -24.21 5.75
N ALA A 156 -3.92 -24.91 4.73
CA ALA A 156 -5.32 -25.33 4.69
C ALA A 156 -5.49 -26.63 3.90
N ASP A 157 -6.72 -27.16 3.88
CA ASP A 157 -7.09 -28.26 2.99
C ASP A 157 -7.45 -27.71 1.60
N PRO A 158 -6.76 -28.09 0.51
CA PRO A 158 -7.02 -27.58 -0.84
C PRO A 158 -8.43 -27.85 -1.37
N ASP A 159 -9.08 -28.91 -0.88
CA ASP A 159 -10.45 -29.26 -1.27
C ASP A 159 -11.48 -28.27 -0.72
N VAL A 160 -11.14 -27.54 0.35
CA VAL A 160 -11.99 -26.51 0.96
C VAL A 160 -11.48 -25.11 0.60
N PHE A 161 -10.18 -24.89 0.70
CA PHE A 161 -9.52 -23.64 0.38
C PHE A 161 -8.35 -23.91 -0.57
N PRO A 162 -8.56 -23.81 -1.90
CA PRO A 162 -7.50 -24.04 -2.89
C PRO A 162 -6.28 -23.16 -2.64
N ILE A 163 -5.09 -23.63 -3.02
CA ILE A 163 -3.85 -22.83 -2.96
C ILE A 163 -4.07 -21.48 -3.68
N GLY A 164 -3.62 -20.40 -3.04
CA GLY A 164 -3.83 -19.02 -3.48
C GLY A 164 -5.10 -18.37 -2.92
N SER A 165 -5.95 -19.11 -2.18
CA SER A 165 -7.13 -18.50 -1.55
C SER A 165 -6.74 -17.44 -0.53
N ILE A 166 -7.45 -16.32 -0.52
CA ILE A 166 -7.19 -15.19 0.37
C ILE A 166 -8.30 -15.12 1.41
N LEU A 167 -7.91 -15.25 2.68
CA LEU A 167 -8.78 -15.24 3.83
C LEU A 167 -8.47 -14.03 4.71
N TYR A 168 -9.49 -13.45 5.32
CA TYR A 168 -9.32 -12.59 6.48
C TYR A 168 -9.69 -13.35 7.75
N VAL A 169 -8.75 -13.40 8.69
CA VAL A 169 -8.88 -14.14 9.94
C VAL A 169 -8.90 -13.12 11.09
N PRO A 170 -10.05 -12.93 11.76
CA PRO A 170 -10.18 -11.97 12.84
C PRO A 170 -9.12 -12.15 13.95
N GLY A 171 -8.39 -11.09 14.25
CA GLY A 171 -7.31 -11.10 15.24
C GLY A 171 -5.96 -11.64 14.74
N TYR A 172 -5.88 -12.14 13.51
CA TYR A 172 -4.63 -12.57 12.86
C TYR A 172 -4.22 -11.66 11.70
N GLY A 173 -5.17 -11.30 10.83
CA GLY A 173 -4.98 -10.48 9.63
C GLY A 173 -5.31 -11.24 8.34
N TYR A 174 -4.78 -10.75 7.21
CA TYR A 174 -4.90 -11.42 5.92
C TYR A 174 -3.98 -12.64 5.83
N GLY A 175 -4.52 -13.74 5.33
CA GLY A 175 -3.82 -15.01 5.09
C GLY A 175 -4.01 -15.48 3.66
N ILE A 176 -2.92 -15.86 2.99
CA ILE A 176 -2.96 -16.58 1.71
C ILE A 176 -2.63 -18.06 1.92
N VAL A 177 -3.46 -18.93 1.36
CA VAL A 177 -3.24 -20.38 1.42
C VAL A 177 -2.06 -20.73 0.54
N ALA A 178 -0.92 -20.99 1.16
CA ALA A 178 0.32 -21.34 0.47
C ALA A 178 0.80 -22.75 0.82
N ASP A 179 0.31 -23.33 1.91
CA ASP A 179 0.80 -24.59 2.45
C ASP A 179 -0.31 -25.63 2.69
N ILE A 180 0.08 -26.89 2.81
CA ILE A 180 -0.81 -28.02 3.10
C ILE A 180 -0.20 -28.83 4.24
N GLY A 181 -1.03 -29.20 5.23
CA GLY A 181 -0.62 -30.08 6.32
C GLY A 181 -1.38 -31.42 6.29
N SER A 182 -0.71 -32.51 6.62
CA SER A 182 -1.35 -33.84 6.71
C SER A 182 -2.50 -33.89 7.73
N ALA A 183 -2.37 -33.14 8.84
CA ALA A 183 -3.39 -33.02 9.89
C ALA A 183 -4.40 -31.86 9.67
N ILE A 184 -4.22 -31.10 8.58
CA ILE A 184 -5.04 -29.95 8.21
C ILE A 184 -6.02 -30.38 7.12
N LYS A 185 -7.18 -30.88 7.56
CA LYS A 185 -8.22 -31.47 6.71
C LYS A 185 -9.60 -30.92 7.03
N GLY A 186 -10.42 -30.76 6.00
CA GLY A 186 -11.74 -30.13 6.07
C GLY A 186 -11.66 -28.66 6.46
N GLN A 187 -12.60 -28.21 7.30
CA GLN A 187 -12.68 -26.83 7.80
C GLN A 187 -11.66 -26.57 8.92
N LYS A 188 -10.38 -26.85 8.65
CA LYS A 188 -9.25 -26.57 9.55
C LYS A 188 -8.22 -25.72 8.81
N ILE A 189 -7.67 -24.74 9.51
CA ILE A 189 -6.56 -23.93 9.03
C ILE A 189 -5.42 -23.91 10.06
N ASP A 190 -4.20 -23.75 9.58
CA ASP A 190 -3.02 -23.55 10.41
C ASP A 190 -2.36 -22.21 10.09
N LEU A 191 -2.25 -21.35 11.08
CA LEU A 191 -1.74 -20.00 10.93
C LEU A 191 -0.24 -19.99 11.21
N TYR A 192 0.55 -19.44 10.30
CA TYR A 192 2.00 -19.39 10.50
C TYR A 192 2.37 -18.34 11.55
N PHE A 193 3.32 -18.70 12.42
CA PHE A 193 3.99 -17.80 13.36
C PHE A 193 5.50 -18.05 13.34
N SER A 194 6.28 -17.01 13.60
CA SER A 194 7.74 -17.13 13.58
C SER A 194 8.28 -17.95 14.75
N THR A 195 7.55 -18.04 15.86
CA THR A 195 7.99 -18.78 17.06
C THR A 195 6.82 -19.45 17.78
N THR A 196 7.07 -20.56 18.46
CA THR A 196 6.08 -21.26 19.30
C THR A 196 5.54 -20.37 20.42
N LYS A 197 6.40 -19.53 21.02
CA LYS A 197 6.00 -18.56 22.04
C LYS A 197 4.94 -17.58 21.52
N GLN A 198 5.03 -17.15 20.25
CA GLN A 198 4.01 -16.32 19.63
C GLN A 198 2.70 -17.08 19.45
N VAL A 199 2.74 -18.35 19.02
CA VAL A 199 1.54 -19.19 18.91
C VAL A 199 0.76 -19.21 20.23
N PHE A 200 1.43 -19.50 21.34
CA PHE A 200 0.79 -19.57 22.66
C PHE A 200 0.28 -18.22 23.15
N LYS A 201 1.04 -17.14 22.91
CA LYS A 201 0.67 -15.81 23.39
C LYS A 201 -0.45 -15.16 22.58
N GLU A 202 -0.49 -15.42 21.27
CA GLU A 202 -1.29 -14.63 20.33
C GLU A 202 -2.48 -15.41 19.79
N TRP A 203 -2.48 -16.74 19.84
CA TRP A 203 -3.50 -17.53 19.15
C TRP A 203 -4.04 -18.71 19.94
N GLY A 204 -3.23 -19.74 20.22
CA GLY A 204 -3.71 -21.04 20.70
C GLY A 204 -4.52 -21.81 19.65
N LYS A 205 -5.39 -22.74 20.08
CA LYS A 205 -6.35 -23.44 19.22
C LYS A 205 -7.74 -22.93 19.54
N LYS A 206 -8.48 -22.47 18.52
CA LYS A 206 -9.87 -22.00 18.69
C LYS A 206 -10.65 -22.13 17.40
N ASP A 207 -11.97 -22.19 17.53
CA ASP A 207 -12.87 -22.04 16.39
C ASP A 207 -13.08 -20.56 16.10
N VAL A 208 -13.02 -20.19 14.83
CA VAL A 208 -13.16 -18.81 14.37
C VAL A 208 -13.93 -18.79 13.05
N GLU A 209 -14.70 -17.73 12.83
CA GLU A 209 -15.31 -17.46 11.54
C GLU A 209 -14.34 -16.66 10.68
N VAL A 210 -13.94 -17.24 9.55
CA VAL A 210 -13.04 -16.61 8.58
C VAL A 210 -13.82 -16.14 7.38
N GLN A 211 -13.41 -15.00 6.83
CA GLN A 211 -14.01 -14.43 5.63
C GLN A 211 -13.18 -14.84 4.43
N VAL A 212 -13.80 -15.53 3.47
CA VAL A 212 -13.18 -15.87 2.19
C VAL A 212 -13.37 -14.67 1.26
N ILE A 213 -12.28 -14.05 0.83
CA ILE A 213 -12.30 -12.84 0.01
C ILE A 213 -12.01 -13.19 -1.46
N LYS A 214 -11.17 -14.20 -1.68
CA LYS A 214 -10.87 -14.72 -3.02
C LYS A 214 -10.60 -16.22 -2.98
N THR A 215 -11.20 -16.96 -3.89
CA THR A 215 -10.90 -18.38 -4.12
C THR A 215 -9.62 -18.50 -4.94
N GLY A 216 -8.69 -19.35 -4.49
CA GLY A 216 -7.40 -19.56 -5.15
C GLY A 216 -7.51 -20.32 -6.47
N SER A 217 -6.57 -20.07 -7.37
CA SER A 217 -6.44 -20.77 -8.67
C SER A 217 -5.65 -22.09 -8.60
N GLY A 218 -5.21 -22.49 -7.41
CA GLY A 218 -4.31 -23.63 -7.21
C GLY A 218 -2.81 -23.25 -7.28
N LYS A 219 -2.48 -21.96 -7.33
CA LYS A 219 -1.11 -21.44 -7.36
C LYS A 219 -0.92 -20.34 -6.32
N CYS A 220 0.32 -20.22 -5.84
CA CYS A 220 0.77 -19.13 -4.99
C CYS A 220 2.25 -18.89 -5.32
N THR A 221 2.60 -17.71 -5.82
CA THR A 221 3.95 -17.35 -6.23
C THR A 221 4.49 -16.17 -5.43
N GLU A 222 5.81 -15.98 -5.41
CA GLU A 222 6.44 -14.82 -4.75
C GLU A 222 5.99 -13.48 -5.36
N GLU A 223 5.66 -13.47 -6.65
CA GLU A 223 5.11 -12.28 -7.32
C GLU A 223 3.71 -11.94 -6.80
N MET A 224 2.84 -12.93 -6.65
CA MET A 224 1.51 -12.74 -6.05
C MET A 224 1.62 -12.16 -4.64
N LEU A 225 2.52 -12.73 -3.80
CA LEU A 225 2.77 -12.22 -2.45
C LEU A 225 3.20 -10.76 -2.47
N LYS A 226 4.18 -10.42 -3.32
CA LYS A 226 4.71 -9.06 -3.43
C LYS A 226 3.63 -8.07 -3.86
N THR A 227 2.80 -8.42 -4.84
CA THR A 227 1.70 -7.57 -5.32
C THR A 227 0.67 -7.32 -4.21
N LEU A 228 0.27 -8.36 -3.50
CA LEU A 228 -0.68 -8.25 -2.38
C LEU A 228 -0.11 -7.46 -1.21
N ASP A 229 1.17 -7.66 -0.89
CA ASP A 229 1.86 -6.92 0.17
C ASP A 229 1.91 -5.43 -0.13
N ASN A 230 2.34 -5.04 -1.33
CA ASN A 230 2.40 -3.65 -1.75
C ASN A 230 1.03 -2.99 -1.67
N ALA A 231 -0.03 -3.71 -2.03
CA ALA A 231 -1.40 -3.22 -1.93
C ALA A 231 -1.81 -2.98 -0.47
N ILE A 232 -1.54 -3.92 0.44
CA ILE A 232 -1.85 -3.76 1.86
C ILE A 232 -0.99 -2.65 2.50
N GLU A 233 0.27 -2.51 2.12
CA GLU A 233 1.13 -1.42 2.61
C GLU A 233 0.62 -0.04 2.15
N THR A 234 0.12 0.04 0.92
CA THR A 234 -0.37 1.29 0.33
C THR A 234 -1.77 1.67 0.84
N TYR A 235 -2.68 0.70 0.89
CA TYR A 235 -4.11 0.96 1.14
C TYR A 235 -4.58 0.50 2.52
N HIS A 236 -3.78 -0.26 3.27
CA HIS A 236 -4.12 -0.91 4.55
C HIS A 236 -5.22 -2.00 4.47
N PHE A 237 -5.71 -2.31 3.27
CA PHE A 237 -6.60 -3.43 2.94
C PHE A 237 -6.28 -3.94 1.54
N LEU A 238 -6.96 -4.99 1.07
CA LEU A 238 -6.83 -5.49 -0.30
C LEU A 238 -7.93 -4.93 -1.21
N PRO A 239 -7.62 -4.04 -2.17
CA PRO A 239 -8.60 -3.57 -3.15
C PRO A 239 -9.04 -4.69 -4.09
N SER A 240 -10.30 -4.65 -4.53
CA SER A 240 -10.86 -5.67 -5.43
C SER A 240 -10.12 -5.76 -6.76
N SER A 241 -9.59 -4.65 -7.29
CA SER A 241 -8.78 -4.66 -8.52
C SER A 241 -7.52 -5.52 -8.38
N VAL A 242 -6.86 -5.46 -7.22
CA VAL A 242 -5.66 -6.25 -6.94
C VAL A 242 -6.01 -7.73 -6.79
N LEU A 243 -7.15 -8.04 -6.18
CA LEU A 243 -7.63 -9.43 -6.02
C LEU A 243 -7.94 -10.10 -7.37
N GLU A 244 -8.37 -9.32 -8.37
CA GLU A 244 -8.61 -9.84 -9.73
C GLU A 244 -7.33 -9.97 -10.55
N GLU A 245 -6.35 -9.08 -10.37
CA GLU A 245 -5.09 -9.10 -11.12
C GLU A 245 -4.08 -10.13 -10.58
N ALA A 246 -4.06 -10.35 -9.27
CA ALA A 246 -3.02 -11.15 -8.61
C ALA A 246 -3.14 -12.68 -8.82
N ILE A 247 -4.04 -13.18 -9.69
CA ILE A 247 -4.36 -14.62 -9.80
C ILE A 247 -4.46 -15.09 -11.26
#